data_AF-A0A844BGM8-F1
#
_entry.id   AF-A0A844BGM8-F1
#
_cell.length_a   1.000
_cell.length_b   1.000
_cell.length_c   1.000
_cell.angle_alpha   90.00
_cell.angle_beta   90.00
_cell.angle_gamma   90.00
#
_symmetry.space_group_name_H-M   'P 1'
#
loop_
_entity.id
_entity.type
_entity.pdbx_description
1 polymer ?
#
loop_
_entity_poly.entity_id
_entity_poly.type
_entity_poly.pdbx_seq_one_letter_code
_entity_poly.pdbx_strand_id
1 'polypeptide(L)'
;MRAEGLARALLAILVVGLVGLGLLATGGPGKGRMEKRDATRLADLQGLADLAHCLARTGDLPETLAPSDACPRDIRLADPFTGAPYRYERLPEGAFRLCAGFEDAEWLRDTRRSDLDPATGCVVFPHRP
;
A
#
# COMPACT_ATOMS: atom_id res chain seq x y z
N MET A 1 -32.18 -20.73 39.96
CA MET A 1 -31.41 -21.73 39.19
C MET A 1 -31.69 -21.74 37.67
N ARG A 2 -32.91 -22.00 37.15
CA ARG A 2 -33.16 -22.02 35.68
C ARG A 2 -33.06 -20.63 34.99
N ALA A 3 -33.61 -19.59 35.62
CA ALA A 3 -33.58 -18.22 35.09
C ALA A 3 -32.16 -17.63 35.04
N GLU A 4 -31.32 -17.95 36.02
CA GLU A 4 -29.93 -17.46 36.09
C GLU A 4 -29.05 -18.12 35.01
N GLY A 5 -29.29 -19.40 34.71
CA GLY A 5 -28.62 -20.09 33.60
C GLY A 5 -28.98 -19.49 32.24
N LEU A 6 -30.27 -19.17 32.04
CA LEU A 6 -30.74 -18.48 30.83
C LEU A 6 -30.15 -17.08 30.68
N ALA A 7 -30.13 -16.30 31.77
CA ALA A 7 -29.54 -14.95 31.74
C ALA A 7 -28.05 -14.96 31.38
N ARG A 8 -27.28 -15.91 31.95
CA ARG A 8 -25.85 -16.09 31.63
C ARG A 8 -25.64 -16.51 30.18
N ALA A 9 -26.46 -17.42 29.66
CA ALA A 9 -26.37 -17.86 28.27
C ALA A 9 -26.68 -16.72 27.30
N LEU A 10 -27.73 -15.93 27.56
CA LEU A 10 -28.09 -14.77 26.74
C LEU A 10 -26.99 -13.71 26.74
N LEU A 11 -26.39 -13.44 27.91
CA LEU A 11 -25.27 -12.50 28.00
C LEU A 11 -24.05 -13.00 27.20
N ALA A 12 -23.71 -14.29 27.32
CA ALA A 12 -22.61 -14.87 26.56
C ALA A 12 -22.84 -14.77 25.04
N ILE A 13 -24.06 -15.09 24.59
CA ILE A 13 -24.45 -14.96 23.17
C ILE A 13 -24.35 -13.51 22.72
N LEU A 14 -24.84 -12.56 23.52
CA LEU A 14 -24.78 -11.13 23.21
C LEU A 14 -23.33 -10.65 23.07
N VAL A 15 -22.46 -11.02 24.02
CA VAL A 15 -21.04 -10.63 23.98
C VAL A 15 -20.36 -11.21 22.74
N VAL A 16 -20.54 -12.50 22.46
CA VAL A 16 -19.99 -13.15 21.25
C VAL A 16 -20.53 -12.47 19.99
N GLY A 17 -21.83 -12.14 19.97
CA GLY A 17 -22.46 -11.43 18.86
C GLY A 17 -21.87 -10.04 18.62
N LEU A 18 -21.66 -9.25 19.68
CA LEU A 18 -21.05 -7.92 19.58
C LEU A 18 -19.60 -7.97 19.12
N VAL A 19 -18.81 -8.92 19.64
CA VAL A 19 -17.43 -9.13 19.18
C VAL A 19 -17.40 -9.55 17.72
N GLY A 20 -18.28 -10.46 17.30
CA GLY A 20 -18.41 -10.88 15.91
C GLY A 20 -18.77 -9.71 14.98
N LEU A 21 -19.76 -8.90 15.36
CA LEU A 21 -20.15 -7.69 14.61
C LEU A 21 -19.00 -6.68 14.52
N GLY A 22 -18.28 -6.45 15.62
CA GLY A 22 -17.12 -5.55 15.62
C GLY A 22 -16.03 -6.02 14.66
N LEU A 23 -15.69 -7.30 14.68
CA LEU A 23 -14.67 -7.86 13.78
C LEU A 23 -15.10 -7.82 12.31
N LEU A 24 -16.38 -8.03 12.01
CA LEU A 24 -16.91 -7.90 10.65
C LEU A 24 -16.88 -6.44 10.18
N ALA A 25 -17.23 -5.50 11.04
CA ALA A 25 -17.24 -4.07 10.72
C ALA A 25 -15.82 -3.54 10.45
N THR A 26 -14.79 -4.04 11.13
CA THR A 26 -13.39 -3.61 10.94
C THR A 26 -12.58 -4.53 10.03
N GLY A 27 -13.18 -5.55 9.40
CA GLY A 27 -12.52 -6.47 8.45
C GLY A 27 -11.56 -7.52 9.04
N GLY A 28 -11.52 -7.67 10.36
CA GLY A 28 -10.76 -8.72 11.05
C GLY A 28 -9.23 -8.68 10.84
N PRO A 29 -8.50 -9.70 11.35
CA PRO A 29 -7.03 -9.73 11.30
C PRO A 29 -6.45 -9.93 9.90
N GLY A 30 -7.25 -10.41 8.94
CA GLY A 30 -6.84 -10.53 7.54
C GLY A 30 -6.62 -9.16 6.90
N LYS A 31 -7.59 -8.25 7.08
CA LYS A 31 -7.53 -6.88 6.57
C LYS A 31 -6.32 -6.13 7.09
N GLY A 32 -6.08 -6.14 8.40
CA GLY A 32 -4.89 -5.48 8.98
C GLY A 32 -3.55 -6.00 8.43
N ARG A 33 -3.46 -7.28 8.02
CA ARG A 33 -2.27 -7.80 7.33
C ARG A 33 -2.14 -7.28 5.90
N MET A 34 -3.24 -7.15 5.17
CA MET A 34 -3.27 -6.57 3.83
C MET A 34 -2.84 -5.10 3.87
N GLU A 35 -3.45 -4.30 4.76
CA GLU A 35 -3.10 -2.89 4.97
C GLU A 35 -1.61 -2.71 5.30
N LYS A 36 -1.05 -3.58 6.15
CA LYS A 36 0.38 -3.52 6.49
C LYS A 36 1.28 -3.82 5.29
N ARG A 37 0.91 -4.77 4.43
CA ARG A 37 1.64 -5.05 3.18
C ARG A 37 1.51 -3.90 2.20
N ASP A 38 0.32 -3.34 2.06
CA ASP A 38 0.06 -2.19 1.19
C ASP A 38 0.81 -0.92 1.64
N ALA A 39 0.88 -0.67 2.94
CA ALA A 39 1.73 0.39 3.48
C ALA A 39 3.21 0.17 3.15
N THR A 40 3.68 -1.08 3.13
CA THR A 40 5.06 -1.42 2.73
C THR A 40 5.26 -1.15 1.24
N ARG A 41 4.33 -1.57 0.38
CA ARG A 41 4.37 -1.29 -1.05
C ARG A 41 4.42 0.20 -1.34
N LEU A 42 3.59 0.99 -0.65
CA LEU A 42 3.56 2.44 -0.81
C LEU A 42 4.90 3.09 -0.39
N ALA A 43 5.51 2.61 0.69
CA ALA A 43 6.84 3.05 1.12
C ALA A 43 7.93 2.68 0.10
N ASP A 44 7.88 1.48 -0.48
CA ASP A 44 8.79 1.07 -1.56
C ASP A 44 8.62 1.97 -2.81
N LEU A 45 7.38 2.32 -3.19
CA LEU A 45 7.13 3.28 -4.29
C LEU A 45 7.70 4.67 -3.99
N GLN A 46 7.63 5.15 -2.75
CA GLN A 46 8.26 6.41 -2.36
C GLN A 46 9.79 6.35 -2.47
N GLY A 47 10.41 5.24 -2.05
CA GLY A 47 11.86 5.02 -2.21
C GLY A 47 12.30 4.94 -3.67
N LEU A 48 11.49 4.33 -4.53
CA LEU A 48 11.71 4.32 -5.98
C LEU A 48 11.57 5.71 -6.60
N ALA A 49 10.62 6.52 -6.14
CA ALA A 49 10.48 7.90 -6.60
C ALA A 49 11.69 8.75 -6.25
N ASP A 50 12.23 8.58 -5.05
CA ASP A 50 13.47 9.24 -4.64
C ASP A 50 14.67 8.86 -5.52
N LEU A 51 14.78 7.57 -5.89
CA LEU A 51 15.80 7.12 -6.84
C LEU A 51 15.60 7.78 -8.21
N ALA A 52 14.37 7.78 -8.73
CA ALA A 52 14.05 8.39 -10.01
C ALA A 52 14.37 9.89 -10.04
N HIS A 53 14.03 10.63 -8.98
CA HIS A 53 14.39 12.04 -8.84
C HIS A 53 15.91 12.24 -8.73
N CYS A 54 16.65 11.35 -8.08
CA CYS A 54 18.11 11.43 -8.07
C CYS A 54 18.68 11.27 -9.48
N LEU A 55 18.24 10.25 -10.21
CA LEU A 55 18.70 9.96 -11.57
C LEU A 55 18.35 11.11 -12.53
N ALA A 56 17.16 11.72 -12.38
CA ALA A 56 16.73 12.89 -13.14
C ALA A 56 17.61 14.14 -12.94
N ARG A 57 18.38 14.23 -11.84
CA ARG A 57 19.37 15.31 -11.65
C ARG A 57 20.66 15.10 -12.45
N THR A 58 20.90 13.86 -12.90
CA THR A 58 22.09 13.49 -13.67
C THR A 58 21.84 13.53 -15.19
N GLY A 59 20.59 13.70 -15.60
CA GLY A 59 20.15 13.71 -16.99
C GLY A 59 18.66 13.38 -17.10
N ASP A 60 18.23 12.90 -18.27
CA ASP A 60 16.85 12.46 -18.45
C ASP A 60 16.50 11.22 -17.62
N LEU A 61 15.22 11.03 -17.34
CA LEU A 61 14.74 9.82 -16.69
C LEU A 61 15.08 8.57 -17.52
N PRO A 62 15.70 7.55 -16.90
CA PRO A 62 16.10 6.34 -17.62
C PRO A 62 14.89 5.51 -18.05
N GLU A 63 15.06 4.61 -19.02
CA GLU A 63 14.01 3.65 -19.40
C GLU A 63 13.67 2.68 -18.26
N THR A 64 14.67 2.38 -17.42
CA THR A 64 14.56 1.45 -16.31
C THR A 64 15.13 2.07 -15.05
N LEU A 65 14.44 1.88 -13.92
CA LEU A 65 14.94 2.32 -12.63
C LEU A 65 15.86 1.27 -12.04
N ALA A 66 17.13 1.61 -11.90
CA ALA A 66 18.12 0.83 -11.19
C ALA A 66 19.06 1.78 -10.43
N PRO A 67 19.49 1.43 -9.20
CA PRO A 67 20.54 2.14 -8.51
C PRO A 67 21.82 2.21 -9.36
N SER A 68 22.55 3.31 -9.26
CA SER A 68 23.82 3.52 -9.96
C SER A 68 24.86 4.14 -9.01
N ASP A 69 26.12 4.21 -9.42
CA ASP A 69 27.17 4.85 -8.61
C ASP A 69 26.87 6.33 -8.32
N ALA A 70 26.18 7.01 -9.23
CA ALA A 70 25.75 8.40 -9.05
C ALA A 70 24.55 8.53 -8.10
N CYS A 71 23.71 7.49 -8.02
CA CYS A 71 22.52 7.44 -7.18
C CYS A 71 22.44 6.11 -6.43
N PRO A 72 23.35 5.87 -5.47
CA PRO A 72 23.36 4.62 -4.71
C PRO A 72 22.18 4.60 -3.75
N ARG A 73 21.37 3.55 -3.84
CA ARG A 73 20.20 3.34 -2.99
C ARG A 73 20.05 1.84 -2.74
N ASP A 74 19.89 1.45 -1.48
CA ASP A 74 19.40 0.12 -1.12
C ASP A 74 17.87 0.16 -1.10
N ILE A 75 17.27 -0.26 -2.22
CA ILE A 75 15.81 -0.22 -2.41
C ILE A 75 15.34 -1.50 -3.08
N ARG A 76 14.07 -1.85 -2.84
CA ARG A 76 13.42 -2.97 -3.49
C ARG A 76 12.87 -2.54 -4.86
N LEU A 77 13.24 -3.28 -5.90
CA LEU A 77 12.67 -3.12 -7.24
C LEU A 77 11.43 -4.01 -7.46
N ALA A 78 11.15 -4.93 -6.54
CA ALA A 78 10.05 -5.86 -6.60
C ALA A 78 9.34 -5.98 -5.24
N ASP A 79 8.05 -6.31 -5.29
CA ASP A 79 7.22 -6.52 -4.11
C ASP A 79 7.75 -7.69 -3.27
N PRO A 80 8.12 -7.47 -1.99
CA PRO A 80 8.69 -8.51 -1.14
C PRO A 80 7.71 -9.64 -0.79
N PHE A 81 6.40 -9.46 -1.00
CA PHE A 81 5.37 -10.45 -0.66
C PHE A 81 4.98 -11.33 -1.85
N THR A 82 5.16 -10.85 -3.08
CA THR A 82 4.75 -11.55 -4.31
C THR A 82 5.91 -11.83 -5.27
N GLY A 83 7.03 -11.12 -5.12
CA GLY A 83 8.16 -11.15 -6.06
C GLY A 83 7.90 -10.41 -7.38
N ALA A 84 6.71 -9.84 -7.58
CA ALA A 84 6.38 -9.12 -8.80
C ALA A 84 7.17 -7.80 -8.88
N PRO A 85 7.78 -7.45 -10.03
CA PRO A 85 8.47 -6.17 -10.17
C PRO A 85 7.50 -5.00 -10.06
N TYR A 86 7.93 -3.92 -9.41
CA TYR A 86 7.20 -2.66 -9.46
C TYR A 86 7.24 -2.11 -10.88
N ARG A 87 6.12 -1.55 -11.34
CA ARG A 87 6.04 -0.97 -12.69
C ARG A 87 6.43 0.48 -12.65
N TYR A 88 7.29 0.87 -13.58
CA TYR A 88 7.73 2.24 -13.79
C TYR A 88 7.41 2.66 -15.22
N GLU A 89 6.92 3.88 -15.37
CA GLU A 89 6.68 4.46 -16.68
C GLU A 89 6.94 5.96 -16.64
N ARG A 90 7.68 6.44 -17.64
CA ARG A 90 7.91 7.87 -17.85
C ARG A 90 6.66 8.52 -18.41
N LEU A 91 6.41 9.73 -17.94
CA LEU A 91 5.36 10.60 -18.44
C LEU A 91 6.02 11.85 -19.07
N PRO A 92 5.24 12.67 -19.80
CA PRO A 92 5.72 13.95 -20.30
C PRO A 92 6.26 14.86 -19.20
N GLU A 93 7.03 15.88 -19.60
CA GLU A 93 7.52 16.95 -18.71
C GLU A 93 8.39 16.45 -17.54
N GLY A 94 9.01 15.28 -17.68
CA GLY A 94 9.87 14.69 -16.65
C GLY A 94 9.12 14.11 -15.45
N ALA A 95 7.79 13.99 -15.54
CA ALA A 95 6.98 13.24 -14.59
C ALA A 95 7.10 11.74 -14.83
N PHE A 96 6.67 10.94 -13.87
CA PHE A 96 6.64 9.48 -14.00
C PHE A 96 5.57 8.87 -13.12
N ARG A 97 5.16 7.64 -13.42
CA ARG A 97 4.29 6.84 -12.57
C ARG A 97 4.97 5.57 -12.08
N LEU A 98 4.64 5.20 -10.86
CA LEU A 98 5.09 3.97 -10.22
C LEU A 98 3.87 3.18 -9.73
N CYS A 99 3.83 1.88 -9.98
CA CYS A 99 2.67 1.05 -9.65
C CYS A 99 3.02 -0.20 -8.86
N ALA A 100 2.12 -0.57 -7.94
CA ALA A 100 2.21 -1.78 -7.13
C ALA A 100 0.89 -2.58 -7.16
N GLY A 101 0.97 -3.87 -6.84
CA GLY A 101 -0.19 -4.75 -6.68
C GLY A 101 -0.78 -4.66 -5.27
N PHE A 102 -1.50 -3.59 -4.99
CA PHE A 102 -2.18 -3.39 -3.71
C PHE A 102 -3.33 -4.39 -3.51
N GLU A 103 -3.61 -4.73 -2.26
CA GLU A 103 -4.57 -5.78 -1.88
C GLU A 103 -5.88 -5.21 -1.34
N ASP A 104 -5.83 -4.13 -0.57
CA ASP A 104 -6.98 -3.51 0.07
C ASP A 104 -7.41 -2.22 -0.68
N ALA A 105 -8.42 -2.35 -1.52
CA ALA A 105 -8.99 -1.25 -2.28
C ALA A 105 -9.72 -0.21 -1.42
N GLU A 106 -10.12 -0.54 -0.19
CA GLU A 106 -10.73 0.42 0.74
C GLU A 106 -9.63 1.26 1.40
N TRP A 107 -8.56 0.61 1.86
CA TRP A 107 -7.38 1.29 2.39
C TRP A 107 -6.80 2.29 1.39
N LEU A 108 -6.70 1.89 0.11
CA LEU A 108 -6.25 2.79 -0.97
C LEU A 108 -7.11 4.05 -1.10
N ARG A 109 -8.44 3.93 -0.95
CA ARG A 109 -9.35 5.09 -1.00
C ARG A 109 -9.19 5.97 0.23
N ASP A 110 -8.94 5.39 1.39
CA ASP A 110 -8.80 6.11 2.66
C ASP A 110 -7.41 6.78 2.82
N THR A 111 -6.39 6.33 2.07
CA THR A 111 -5.01 6.80 2.21
C THR A 111 -4.82 8.31 1.93
N ARG A 112 -5.88 9.06 1.58
CA ARG A 112 -5.88 10.53 1.35
C ARG A 112 -4.74 11.03 0.47
N ARG A 113 -4.18 10.16 -0.38
CA ARG A 113 -3.20 10.50 -1.41
C ARG A 113 -3.95 10.76 -2.70
N SER A 114 -4.08 12.04 -3.05
CA SER A 114 -4.72 12.47 -4.29
C SER A 114 -3.98 12.04 -5.55
N ASP A 115 -2.71 11.62 -5.41
CA ASP A 115 -1.82 11.20 -6.48
C ASP A 115 -1.84 9.68 -6.75
N LEU A 116 -2.55 8.91 -5.93
CA LEU A 116 -2.73 7.47 -6.08
C LEU A 116 -4.03 7.16 -6.82
N ASP A 117 -3.93 6.45 -7.94
CA ASP A 117 -5.08 5.90 -8.65
C ASP A 117 -5.41 4.49 -8.11
N PRO A 118 -6.52 4.32 -7.37
CA PRO A 118 -6.88 3.04 -6.77
C PRO A 118 -7.30 1.99 -7.81
N ALA A 119 -7.65 2.38 -9.04
CA ALA A 119 -8.02 1.41 -10.08
C ALA A 119 -6.79 0.72 -10.67
N THR A 120 -5.67 1.44 -10.77
CA THR A 120 -4.43 0.94 -11.38
C THR A 120 -3.34 0.59 -10.37
N GLY A 121 -3.47 1.08 -9.13
CA GLY A 121 -2.45 0.95 -8.09
C GLY A 121 -1.20 1.80 -8.39
N CYS A 122 -1.37 2.87 -9.17
CA CYS A 122 -0.28 3.72 -9.62
C CYS A 122 -0.27 5.07 -8.90
N VAL A 123 0.91 5.55 -8.55
CA VAL A 123 1.15 6.90 -8.03
C VAL A 123 1.87 7.72 -9.09
N VAL A 124 1.36 8.92 -9.38
CA VAL A 124 2.03 9.88 -10.27
C VAL A 124 2.95 10.79 -9.47
N PHE A 125 4.22 10.84 -9.85
CA PHE A 125 5.21 11.72 -9.26
C PHE A 125 5.55 12.84 -10.26
N PRO A 126 5.39 14.12 -9.88
CA PRO A 126 5.77 15.22 -10.74
C PRO A 126 7.29 15.31 -10.86
N HIS A 127 7.74 15.93 -11.94
CA HIS A 127 9.12 16.34 -12.09
C HIS A 127 9.54 17.25 -10.93
N ARG A 128 10.77 17.09 -10.46
CA ARG A 128 11.39 17.97 -9.47
C ARG A 128 12.68 18.51 -10.07
N PRO A 129 12.77 19.82 -10.34
CA PRO A 129 14.00 20.45 -10.83
C PRO A 129 15.10 20.46 -9.76
#